data_AF-A0A0X3BJD3-F1
#
_entry.id   AF-A0A0X3BJD3-F1
#
_cell.length_a   1.000
_cell.length_b   1.000
_cell.length_c   1.000
_cell.angle_alpha   90.00
_cell.angle_beta   90.00
_cell.angle_gamma   90.00
#
_symmetry.space_group_name_H-M   'P 1'
#
loop_
_entity.id
_entity.type
_entity.pdbx_description
1 polymer ?
#
loop_
_entity_poly.entity_id
_entity_poly.type
_entity_poly.pdbx_seq_one_letter_code
_entity_poly.pdbx_strand_id
1 'polypeptide(L)'
;MVHEILSKFPKLIDPNRETEQADPFVVALGLERRDGPQKSLVPLEVVVVSQERLTPERRTAKKKVIIPEVCRHYNLPCITLIDMIAREGWKF
;
A
#
# COMPACT_ATOMS: atom_id res chain seq x y z
N MET A 1 7.02 11.54 4.62
CA MET A 1 6.20 10.42 4.09
C MET A 1 6.93 9.56 3.04
N VAL A 2 7.00 9.92 1.74
CA VAL A 2 7.60 9.03 0.70
C VAL A 2 9.07 8.66 0.99
N HIS A 3 9.90 9.65 1.32
CA HIS A 3 11.32 9.43 1.63
C HIS A 3 11.53 8.47 2.82
N GLU A 4 10.67 8.54 3.85
CA GLU A 4 10.73 7.65 5.01
C GLU A 4 10.38 6.20 4.63
N ILE A 5 9.37 6.02 3.78
CA ILE A 5 8.98 4.69 3.27
C ILE A 5 10.13 4.09 2.47
N LEU A 6 10.74 4.84 1.54
CA LEU A 6 11.86 4.36 0.73
C LEU A 6 13.13 4.08 1.54
N SER A 7 13.36 4.85 2.62
CA SER A 7 14.48 4.59 3.54
C SER A 7 14.31 3.26 4.29
N LYS A 8 13.06 2.88 4.65
CA LYS A 8 12.74 1.61 5.31
C LYS A 8 12.60 0.44 4.32
N PHE A 9 12.08 0.71 3.13
CA PHE A 9 11.76 -0.27 2.08
C PHE A 9 12.41 0.11 0.74
N PRO A 10 13.75 0.14 0.64
CA PRO A 10 14.42 0.57 -0.59
C PRO A 10 14.10 -0.32 -1.79
N LYS A 11 13.76 -1.59 -1.54
CA LYS A 11 13.35 -2.58 -2.56
C LYS A 11 11.88 -2.48 -2.99
N LEU A 12 11.15 -1.46 -2.53
CA LEU A 12 9.81 -1.15 -3.02
C LEU A 12 9.87 -0.61 -4.45
N ILE A 13 10.97 0.05 -4.80
CA ILE A 13 11.28 0.53 -6.15
C ILE A 13 12.47 -0.24 -6.72
N ASP A 14 12.47 -0.40 -8.04
CA ASP A 14 13.67 -0.75 -8.80
C ASP A 14 14.39 0.53 -9.25
N PRO A 15 15.61 0.82 -8.77
CA PRO A 15 16.34 2.03 -9.16
C PRO A 15 16.78 2.04 -10.63
N ASN A 16 16.79 0.89 -11.32
CA ASN A 16 17.20 0.81 -12.72
C ASN A 16 16.03 1.01 -13.69
N ARG A 17 14.81 1.20 -13.17
CA ARG A 17 13.62 1.36 -13.99
C ARG A 17 13.48 2.81 -14.43
N GLU A 18 13.44 3.03 -15.75
CA GLU A 18 13.33 4.37 -16.34
C GLU A 18 11.97 5.04 -16.06
N THR A 19 10.92 4.25 -15.86
CA THR A 19 9.58 4.75 -15.55
C THR A 19 9.38 4.93 -14.04
N GLU A 20 8.69 6.01 -13.67
CA GLU A 20 8.23 6.22 -12.29
C GLU A 20 7.44 5.02 -11.75
N GLN A 21 7.62 4.74 -10.47
CA GLN A 21 6.97 3.63 -9.77
C GLN A 21 5.98 4.20 -8.75
N ALA A 22 4.71 3.83 -8.89
CA ALA A 22 3.62 4.38 -8.09
C ALA A 22 3.60 3.83 -6.65
N ASP A 23 4.12 2.62 -6.41
CA ASP A 23 3.99 1.87 -5.16
C ASP A 23 4.30 2.72 -3.89
N PRO A 24 5.40 3.51 -3.83
CA PRO A 24 5.70 4.35 -2.66
C PRO A 24 4.68 5.48 -2.44
N PHE A 25 4.14 6.05 -3.51
CA PHE A 25 3.21 7.17 -3.44
C PHE A 25 1.82 6.72 -2.98
N VAL A 26 1.37 5.53 -3.41
CA VAL A 26 0.09 4.94 -2.96
C VAL A 26 0.09 4.76 -1.44
N VAL A 27 1.16 4.18 -0.89
CA VAL A 27 1.29 3.97 0.56
C VAL A 27 1.43 5.31 1.29
N ALA A 28 2.27 6.21 0.79
CA ALA A 28 2.45 7.53 1.39
C ALA A 28 1.13 8.31 1.46
N LEU A 29 0.32 8.28 0.40
CA LEU A 29 -0.98 8.93 0.38
C LEU A 29 -1.93 8.32 1.41
N GLY A 30 -1.96 7.00 1.54
CA GLY A 30 -2.77 6.34 2.56
C GLY A 30 -2.39 6.76 3.99
N LEU A 31 -1.10 6.82 4.27
CA LEU A 31 -0.59 7.28 5.58
C LEU A 31 -0.85 8.77 5.80
N GLU A 32 -0.66 9.61 4.80
CA GLU A 32 -0.94 11.05 4.88
C GLU A 32 -2.42 11.31 5.17
N ARG A 33 -3.34 10.57 4.52
CA ARG A 33 -4.78 10.72 4.76
C ARG A 33 -5.22 10.24 6.15
N ARG A 34 -4.54 9.22 6.69
CA ARG A 34 -4.85 8.68 8.02
C ARG A 34 -4.23 9.54 9.13
N ASP A 35 -2.92 9.77 9.04
CA ASP A 35 -2.09 10.28 10.14
C ASP A 35 -1.63 11.73 9.91
N GLY A 36 -1.63 12.20 8.65
CA GLY A 36 -1.10 13.52 8.27
C GLY A 36 -1.85 14.71 8.87
N PRO A 37 -1.27 15.91 8.81
CA PRO A 37 -1.81 17.13 9.41
C PRO A 37 -3.14 17.57 8.78
N GLN A 38 -3.36 17.28 7.50
CA GLN A 38 -4.60 17.61 6.83
C GLN A 38 -5.69 16.60 7.22
N LYS A 39 -6.67 17.05 8.01
CA LYS A 39 -7.80 16.22 8.43
C LYS A 39 -9.04 16.47 7.58
N SER A 40 -9.82 15.43 7.37
CA SER A 40 -11.16 15.51 6.79
C SER A 40 -12.15 16.11 7.81
N LEU A 41 -13.18 16.79 7.32
CA LEU A 41 -14.28 17.31 8.14
C LEU A 41 -15.09 16.18 8.82
N VAL A 42 -15.06 14.98 8.22
CA VAL A 42 -15.69 13.77 8.74
C VAL A 42 -14.66 12.66 8.93
N PRO A 43 -14.85 11.72 9.88
CA PRO A 43 -14.00 10.55 9.99
C PRO A 43 -13.97 9.78 8.66
N LEU A 44 -12.77 9.47 8.18
CA LEU A 44 -12.56 8.66 6.99
C LEU A 44 -11.80 7.40 7.38
N GLU A 45 -12.30 6.25 6.93
CA GLU A 45 -11.51 5.04 6.90
C GLU A 45 -10.66 5.04 5.63
N VAL A 46 -9.36 4.77 5.80
CA VAL A 46 -8.42 4.70 4.69
C VAL A 46 -7.97 3.25 4.50
N VAL A 47 -8.23 2.73 3.30
CA VAL A 47 -7.87 1.37 2.91
C VAL A 47 -7.12 1.43 1.58
N VAL A 48 -5.97 0.77 1.50
CA VAL A 48 -5.23 0.58 0.25
C VAL A 48 -5.80 -0.62 -0.48
N VAL A 49 -6.03 -0.49 -1.78
CA VAL A 49 -6.47 -1.61 -2.62
C VAL A 49 -5.34 -1.99 -3.56
N SER A 50 -4.92 -3.25 -3.53
CA SER A 50 -3.87 -3.78 -4.42
C SER A 50 -4.18 -5.21 -4.84
N GLN A 51 -3.76 -5.58 -6.05
CA GLN A 51 -3.86 -6.97 -6.56
C GLN A 51 -2.57 -7.77 -6.29
N GLU A 52 -1.58 -7.19 -5.61
CA GLU A 52 -0.40 -7.92 -5.18
C GLU A 52 -0.76 -8.88 -4.03
N ARG A 53 -0.29 -10.13 -4.13
CA ARG A 53 -0.54 -11.14 -3.09
C ARG A 53 0.70 -11.42 -2.25
N LEU A 54 0.50 -11.42 -0.93
CA LEU A 54 1.41 -12.02 0.05
C LEU A 54 1.15 -13.53 0.08
N THR A 55 1.90 -14.32 -0.69
CA THR A 55 1.83 -15.79 -0.59
C THR A 55 2.93 -16.32 0.34
N PRO A 56 2.73 -17.47 1.00
CA PRO A 56 3.77 -18.11 1.82
C PRO A 56 5.07 -18.36 1.03
N GLU A 57 4.98 -18.73 -0.26
CA GLU A 57 6.18 -18.95 -1.09
C GLU A 57 6.95 -17.64 -1.39
N ARG A 58 6.32 -16.47 -1.22
CA ARG A 58 7.00 -15.17 -1.36
C ARG A 58 7.82 -14.78 -0.13
N ARG A 59 7.52 -15.32 1.06
CA ARG A 59 8.25 -14.96 2.30
C ARG A 59 9.67 -15.50 2.37
N THR A 60 9.96 -16.59 1.64
CA THR A 60 11.26 -17.29 1.66
C THR A 60 12.21 -16.87 0.54
N ALA A 61 11.70 -16.23 -0.53
CA ALA A 61 12.53 -15.73 -1.62
C ALA A 61 12.95 -14.28 -1.35
N LYS A 62 14.22 -13.92 -1.61
CA LYS A 62 14.75 -12.53 -1.57
C LYS A 62 14.11 -11.62 -2.65
N LYS A 63 12.78 -11.53 -2.70
CA LYS A 63 12.00 -10.87 -3.75
C LYS A 63 11.70 -9.40 -3.42
N LYS A 64 11.33 -8.66 -4.47
CA LYS A 64 10.81 -7.28 -4.46
C LYS A 64 9.86 -7.06 -3.28
N VAL A 65 9.98 -5.94 -2.58
CA VAL A 65 9.01 -5.54 -1.56
C VAL A 65 7.73 -5.11 -2.27
N ILE A 66 6.58 -5.54 -1.75
CA ILE A 66 5.27 -5.31 -2.36
C ILE A 66 4.38 -4.44 -1.47
N ILE A 67 3.37 -3.78 -2.05
CA ILE A 67 2.48 -2.85 -1.32
C ILE A 67 1.89 -3.47 -0.04
N PRO A 68 1.31 -4.69 -0.05
CA PRO A 68 0.73 -5.26 1.16
C PRO A 68 1.72 -5.46 2.31
N GLU A 69 3.00 -5.70 2.01
CA GLU A 69 4.03 -5.86 3.03
C GLU A 69 4.31 -4.53 3.74
N VAL A 70 4.41 -3.45 2.96
CA VAL A 70 4.61 -2.10 3.47
C VAL A 70 3.39 -1.62 4.25
N CYS A 71 2.17 -1.81 3.72
CA CYS A 71 0.92 -1.49 4.41
C CYS A 71 0.83 -2.21 5.76
N ARG A 72 1.17 -3.50 5.81
CA ARG A 72 1.20 -4.29 7.05
C ARG A 72 2.18 -3.72 8.08
N HIS A 73 3.36 -3.24 7.66
CA HIS A 73 4.32 -2.63 8.59
C HIS A 73 3.74 -1.40 9.30
N TYR A 74 2.94 -0.59 8.60
CA TYR A 74 2.34 0.63 9.16
C TYR A 74 0.92 0.42 9.70
N ASN A 75 0.46 -0.83 9.84
CA ASN A 75 -0.92 -1.17 10.20
C ASN A 75 -1.96 -0.42 9.34
N LEU A 76 -1.66 -0.18 8.06
CA LEU A 76 -2.56 0.44 7.10
C LEU A 76 -3.41 -0.66 6.46
N PRO A 77 -4.75 -0.64 6.58
CA PRO A 77 -5.61 -1.64 5.97
C PRO A 77 -5.32 -1.79 4.47
N CYS A 78 -5.13 -3.03 4.01
CA CYS A 78 -4.87 -3.34 2.61
C CYS A 78 -5.70 -4.56 2.20
N ILE A 79 -6.51 -4.41 1.15
CA ILE A 79 -7.41 -5.46 0.66
C ILE A 79 -7.28 -5.64 -0.85
N THR A 80 -7.80 -6.75 -1.39
CA THR A 80 -7.87 -6.94 -2.84
C THR A 80 -9.05 -6.19 -3.45
N LEU A 81 -9.04 -6.03 -4.79
CA LEU A 81 -10.19 -5.45 -5.49
C LEU A 81 -11.48 -6.27 -5.24
N ILE A 82 -11.36 -7.61 -5.19
CA ILE A 82 -12.51 -8.48 -4.96
C ILE A 82 -13.07 -8.28 -3.54
N ASP A 83 -12.19 -8.17 -2.55
CA ASP A 83 -12.59 -7.87 -1.17
C ASP A 83 -13.28 -6.51 -1.07
N MET A 84 -12.79 -5.50 -1.80
CA MET A 84 -13.40 -4.17 -1.85
C MET A 84 -14.81 -4.22 -2.46
N ILE A 85 -14.96 -4.88 -3.63
CA ILE A 85 -16.26 -5.06 -4.29
C ILE A 85 -17.27 -5.75 -3.36
N ALA A 86 -16.83 -6.81 -2.67
CA ALA A 86 -17.67 -7.54 -1.72
C ALA A 86 -18.03 -6.67 -0.50
N ARG A 87 -17.07 -5.93 0.06
CA ARG A 87 -17.25 -5.02 1.19
C ARG A 87 -18.23 -3.88 0.88
N GLU A 88 -18.20 -3.35 -0.33
CA GLU A 88 -19.08 -2.28 -0.78
C GLU A 88 -20.46 -2.79 -1.26
N GLY A 89 -20.69 -4.11 -1.25
CA GLY A 89 -21.99 -4.70 -1.56
C GLY A 89 -22.44 -4.51 -3.02
N TRP A 90 -21.49 -4.42 -3.96
CA TRP A 90 -21.80 -4.22 -5.37
C TRP A 90 -22.63 -5.40 -5.92
N LYS A 91 -23.64 -5.08 -6.73
CA LYS A 91 -24.48 -6.05 -7.43
C LYS A 91 -24.27 -5.85 -8.94
N PHE A 92 -24.09 -6.96 -9.66
CA PHE A 92 -23.84 -6.99 -11.11
C PHE A 92 -25.01 -7.67 -11.82
#